data_AF-A0A284RS89-F1
#
_entry.id   AF-A0A284RS89-F1
#
_cell.length_a   1.000
_cell.length_b   1.000
_cell.length_c   1.000
_cell.angle_alpha   90.00
_cell.angle_beta   90.00
_cell.angle_gamma   90.00
#
_symmetry.space_group_name_H-M   'P 1'
#
loop_
_entity.id
_entity.type
_entity.pdbx_description
1 polymer ?
#
loop_
_entity_poly.entity_id
_entity_poly.type
_entity_poly.pdbx_seq_one_letter_code
_entity_poly.pdbx_strand_id
1 'polypeptide(L)'
;MSYTLPNRASISCTTELRLYLDTLEVNGIAIVGTSNGHAYHFQVFIYNCALGCSLSFDCKPTYDAPDPDKACVAVDFNTYTWTQSRDALPGEIPPSTGPFNARFQTSMKVWKICDVLFDNLKRDRYRFNSGMGCRHWCATILSDLEVHGYVSSGTTMNFESWERVKYMELGAAVFFLPRIQGDFYD
;
A
#
# COMPACT_ATOMS: atom_id res chain seq x y z
N MET A 1 -7.46 -26.04 -1.52
CA MET A 1 -8.47 -25.01 -1.18
C MET A 1 -8.18 -23.80 -2.04
N SER A 2 -9.22 -23.10 -2.52
CA SER A 2 -9.08 -21.84 -3.23
C SER A 2 -9.38 -20.70 -2.26
N TYR A 3 -8.43 -19.79 -2.07
CA TYR A 3 -8.54 -18.60 -1.24
C TYR A 3 -9.35 -17.53 -1.96
N THR A 4 -10.23 -16.88 -1.21
CA THR A 4 -10.96 -15.70 -1.67
C THR A 4 -10.83 -14.61 -0.63
N LEU A 5 -10.69 -13.35 -1.07
CA LEU A 5 -10.76 -12.20 -0.17
C LEU A 5 -12.10 -12.18 0.59
N PRO A 6 -12.12 -11.63 1.83
CA PRO A 6 -13.36 -11.47 2.58
C PRO A 6 -14.43 -10.71 1.79
N ASN A 7 -15.65 -11.26 1.75
CA ASN A 7 -16.78 -10.59 1.12
C ASN A 7 -17.33 -9.48 2.04
N ARG A 8 -16.70 -8.31 2.02
CA ARG A 8 -17.05 -7.12 2.82
C ARG A 8 -17.11 -5.89 1.93
N ALA A 9 -18.00 -4.95 2.22
CA ALA A 9 -18.10 -3.68 1.48
C ALA A 9 -16.82 -2.81 1.55
N SER A 10 -15.96 -3.07 2.53
CA SER A 10 -14.63 -2.45 2.72
C SER A 10 -13.53 -3.01 1.81
N ILE A 11 -13.82 -4.05 1.01
CA ILE A 11 -12.89 -4.63 0.06
C ILE A 11 -13.56 -4.69 -1.31
N SER A 12 -12.89 -4.16 -2.33
CA SER A 12 -13.28 -4.34 -3.72
C SER A 12 -12.17 -5.04 -4.49
N CYS A 13 -12.54 -5.93 -5.41
CA CYS A 13 -11.57 -6.62 -6.25
C CYS A 13 -12.18 -6.94 -7.61
N THR A 14 -11.35 -6.98 -8.64
CA THR A 14 -11.73 -7.47 -9.97
C THR A 14 -12.02 -8.97 -9.97
N THR A 15 -12.95 -9.41 -10.83
CA THR A 15 -13.30 -10.85 -10.95
C THR A 15 -12.07 -11.69 -11.36
N GLU A 16 -11.21 -11.14 -12.21
CA GLU A 16 -10.00 -11.78 -12.72
C GLU A 16 -8.98 -12.06 -11.61
N LEU A 17 -8.99 -11.28 -10.52
CA LEU A 17 -8.07 -11.46 -9.41
C LEU A 17 -8.14 -12.87 -8.81
N ARG A 18 -9.35 -13.48 -8.79
CA ARG A 18 -9.56 -14.82 -8.23
C ARG A 18 -8.68 -15.89 -8.86
N LEU A 19 -8.29 -15.70 -10.13
CA LEU A 19 -7.41 -16.63 -10.84
C LEU A 19 -5.97 -16.61 -10.32
N TYR A 20 -5.57 -15.52 -9.68
CA TYR A 20 -4.19 -15.27 -9.25
C TYR A 20 -3.96 -15.50 -7.76
N LEU A 21 -4.95 -15.30 -6.89
CA LEU A 21 -4.75 -15.32 -5.43
C LEU A 21 -4.10 -16.61 -4.90
N ASP A 22 -4.49 -17.77 -5.44
CA ASP A 22 -3.97 -19.06 -5.01
C ASP A 22 -2.59 -19.39 -5.57
N THR A 23 -2.29 -18.90 -6.77
CA THR A 23 -1.16 -19.36 -7.57
C THR A 23 0.00 -18.38 -7.56
N LEU A 24 -0.30 -17.08 -7.46
CA LEU A 24 0.67 -16.00 -7.52
C LEU A 24 1.65 -16.09 -6.36
N GLU A 25 2.90 -16.33 -6.71
CA GLU A 25 4.02 -16.27 -5.79
C GLU A 25 4.64 -14.88 -5.84
N VAL A 26 4.99 -14.34 -4.68
CA VAL A 26 5.49 -12.98 -4.48
C VAL A 26 6.76 -12.98 -3.66
N ASN A 27 7.66 -12.03 -3.91
CA ASN A 27 9.00 -11.94 -3.34
C ASN A 27 9.37 -10.54 -2.84
N GLY A 28 8.41 -9.63 -2.76
CA GLY A 28 8.62 -8.33 -2.13
C GLY A 28 7.37 -7.50 -2.00
N ILE A 29 7.55 -6.36 -1.32
CA ILE A 29 6.58 -5.31 -1.11
C ILE A 29 7.17 -3.97 -1.58
N ALA A 30 6.35 -3.16 -2.23
CA ALA A 30 6.65 -1.77 -2.52
C ALA A 30 5.58 -0.84 -1.96
N ILE A 31 5.99 0.34 -1.51
CA ILE A 31 5.09 1.45 -1.17
C ILE A 31 5.39 2.58 -2.13
N VAL A 32 4.37 3.07 -2.84
CA VAL A 32 4.52 4.10 -3.87
C VAL A 32 3.50 5.19 -3.64
N GLY A 33 3.97 6.44 -3.60
CA GLY A 33 3.11 7.62 -3.64
C GLY A 33 2.96 8.11 -5.08
N THR A 34 1.73 8.23 -5.57
CA THR A 34 1.41 8.85 -6.87
C THR A 34 0.70 10.17 -6.67
N SER A 35 1.04 11.19 -7.47
CA SER A 35 0.49 12.54 -7.32
C SER A 35 -0.60 12.81 -8.34
N ASN A 36 -1.65 13.50 -7.91
CA ASN A 36 -2.65 14.12 -8.79
C ASN A 36 -2.32 15.60 -9.10
N GLY A 37 -1.12 16.07 -8.76
CA GLY A 37 -0.69 17.46 -8.86
C GLY A 37 -0.90 18.28 -7.58
N HIS A 38 -1.62 17.74 -6.59
CA HIS A 38 -1.90 18.44 -5.32
C HIS A 38 -1.39 17.69 -4.10
N ALA A 39 -1.51 16.37 -4.08
CA ALA A 39 -1.06 15.54 -2.98
C ALA A 39 -0.68 14.15 -3.48
N TYR A 40 0.13 13.45 -2.68
CA TYR A 40 0.43 12.05 -2.92
C TYR A 40 -0.62 11.13 -2.32
N HIS A 41 -1.10 10.19 -3.14
CA HIS A 41 -1.83 9.02 -2.72
C HIS A 41 -0.90 7.81 -2.66
N PHE A 42 -0.85 7.12 -1.51
CA PHE A 42 0.04 5.98 -1.29
C PHE A 42 -0.67 4.65 -1.41
N GLN A 43 -0.03 3.72 -2.11
CA GLN A 43 -0.51 2.36 -2.33
C GLN A 43 0.57 1.34 -1.95
N VAL A 44 0.15 0.15 -1.54
CA VAL A 44 1.02 -1.00 -1.34
C VAL A 44 0.98 -1.89 -2.56
N PHE A 45 2.13 -2.44 -2.96
CA PHE A 45 2.21 -3.45 -4.02
C PHE A 45 2.95 -4.67 -3.49
N ILE A 46 2.30 -5.83 -3.56
CA ILE A 46 2.92 -7.12 -3.27
C ILE A 46 3.29 -7.75 -4.58
N TYR A 47 4.58 -8.04 -4.81
CA TYR A 47 5.06 -8.25 -6.17
C TYR A 47 5.93 -9.47 -6.38
N ASN A 48 6.04 -9.85 -7.65
CA ASN A 48 7.07 -10.76 -8.13
C ASN A 48 7.84 -10.13 -9.29
N CYS A 49 9.08 -9.74 -9.00
CA CYS A 49 9.95 -9.11 -9.98
C CYS A 49 10.31 -10.04 -11.15
N ALA A 50 10.40 -11.36 -10.93
CA ALA A 50 10.77 -12.33 -11.96
C ALA A 50 9.60 -12.62 -12.91
N LEU A 51 8.37 -12.61 -12.39
CA LEU A 51 7.16 -12.79 -13.19
C LEU A 51 6.62 -11.48 -13.79
N GLY A 52 7.17 -10.33 -13.41
CA GLY A 52 6.74 -9.04 -13.94
C GLY A 52 5.32 -8.68 -13.52
N CYS A 53 4.86 -9.11 -12.34
CA CYS A 53 3.50 -8.86 -11.86
C CYS A 53 3.44 -8.40 -10.39
N SER A 54 2.32 -7.81 -10.02
CA SER A 54 2.03 -7.36 -8.66
C SER A 54 0.54 -7.41 -8.35
N LEU A 55 0.25 -7.44 -7.05
CA LEU A 55 -1.06 -7.20 -6.48
C LEU A 55 -1.02 -5.85 -5.78
N SER A 56 -1.82 -4.88 -6.21
CA SER A 56 -1.93 -3.58 -5.57
C SER A 56 -2.98 -3.62 -4.47
N PHE A 57 -2.69 -3.01 -3.32
CA PHE A 57 -3.66 -2.69 -2.30
C PHE A 57 -3.79 -1.17 -2.21
N ASP A 58 -4.97 -0.70 -2.56
CA ASP A 58 -5.27 0.71 -2.73
C ASP A 58 -6.40 1.12 -1.78
N CYS A 59 -6.02 1.65 -0.62
CA CYS A 59 -6.94 2.08 0.42
C CYS A 59 -7.44 3.49 0.12
N LYS A 60 -8.74 3.64 -0.17
CA LYS A 60 -9.39 4.92 -0.51
C LYS A 60 -10.57 5.23 0.41
N PRO A 61 -10.84 6.50 0.71
CA PRO A 61 -12.09 6.91 1.34
C PRO A 61 -13.30 6.65 0.42
N THR A 62 -14.45 6.31 1.01
CA THR A 62 -15.72 6.09 0.31
C THR A 62 -16.57 7.36 0.29
N TYR A 63 -16.15 8.37 -0.47
CA TYR A 63 -16.78 9.71 -0.47
C TYR A 63 -18.29 9.74 -0.73
N ASP A 64 -18.84 8.75 -1.43
CA ASP A 64 -20.27 8.64 -1.74
C ASP A 64 -21.08 7.86 -0.68
N ALA A 65 -20.45 7.47 0.43
CA ALA A 65 -21.08 6.71 1.51
C ALA A 65 -21.48 7.60 2.70
N PRO A 66 -22.40 7.14 3.58
CA PRO A 66 -22.77 7.87 4.79
C PRO A 66 -21.60 8.19 5.74
N ASP A 67 -20.52 7.42 5.65
CA ASP A 67 -19.27 7.62 6.36
C ASP A 67 -18.16 7.83 5.31
N PRO A 68 -17.92 9.09 4.87
CA PRO A 68 -17.03 9.37 3.75
C PRO A 68 -15.56 9.07 4.07
N ASP A 69 -15.19 9.05 5.35
CA ASP A 69 -13.86 8.70 5.81
C ASP A 69 -13.66 7.20 5.95
N LYS A 70 -14.70 6.38 5.79
CA LYS A 70 -14.54 4.93 5.82
C LYS A 70 -13.72 4.45 4.63
N ALA A 71 -12.79 3.54 4.87
CA ALA A 71 -11.97 2.97 3.81
C ALA A 71 -12.72 1.92 2.99
N CYS A 72 -12.40 1.90 1.70
CA CYS A 72 -12.52 0.76 0.81
C CYS A 72 -11.14 0.45 0.23
N VAL A 73 -10.68 -0.79 0.39
CA VAL A 73 -9.42 -1.27 -0.17
C VAL A 73 -9.72 -1.94 -1.51
N ALA A 74 -9.28 -1.30 -2.60
CA ALA A 74 -9.28 -1.92 -3.91
C ALA A 74 -8.05 -2.83 -4.05
N VAL A 75 -8.29 -4.07 -4.48
CA VAL A 75 -7.27 -5.09 -4.66
C VAL A 75 -7.27 -5.54 -6.11
N ASP A 76 -6.16 -5.29 -6.82
CA ASP A 76 -6.07 -5.49 -8.26
C ASP A 76 -4.75 -6.11 -8.71
N PHE A 77 -4.85 -7.03 -9.67
CA PHE A 77 -3.68 -7.61 -10.33
C PHE A 77 -3.16 -6.66 -11.41
N ASN A 78 -1.86 -6.38 -11.37
CA ASN A 78 -1.20 -5.41 -12.25
C ASN A 78 0.15 -5.94 -12.76
N THR A 79 0.63 -5.37 -13.86
CA THR A 79 2.03 -5.55 -14.29
C THR A 79 2.97 -4.88 -13.29
N TYR A 80 4.13 -5.49 -13.04
CA TYR A 80 5.17 -4.96 -12.16
C TYR A 80 5.92 -3.82 -12.85
N THR A 81 5.37 -2.63 -12.75
CA THR A 81 6.01 -1.40 -13.21
C THR A 81 5.54 -0.25 -12.34
N TRP A 82 6.47 0.43 -11.69
CA TRP A 82 6.18 1.68 -10.99
C TRP A 82 7.03 2.80 -11.57
N THR A 83 6.40 3.97 -11.66
CA THR A 83 7.06 5.20 -12.09
C THR A 83 8.16 5.52 -11.08
N GLN A 84 9.40 5.59 -11.55
CA GLN A 84 10.50 6.12 -10.75
C GLN A 84 10.22 7.57 -10.39
N SER A 85 10.79 8.05 -9.28
CA SER A 85 10.80 9.48 -8.97
C SER A 85 11.44 10.19 -10.16
N ARG A 86 10.68 11.04 -10.87
CA ARG A 86 11.20 11.89 -11.94
C ARG A 86 11.40 13.29 -11.41
N ASP A 87 12.34 14.01 -12.01
CA ASP A 87 12.48 15.45 -11.79
C ASP A 87 11.17 16.13 -12.25
N ALA A 88 10.54 16.86 -11.33
CA ALA A 88 9.44 17.76 -11.66
C ALA A 88 10.01 19.13 -12.01
N LEU A 89 9.25 19.93 -12.77
CA LEU A 89 9.62 21.33 -12.95
C LEU A 89 9.61 22.06 -11.60
N PRO A 90 10.40 23.12 -11.43
CA PRO A 90 10.39 23.91 -10.20
C PRO A 90 8.96 24.37 -9.84
N GLY A 91 8.47 23.99 -8.67
CA GLY A 91 7.12 24.32 -8.19
C GLY A 91 6.05 23.26 -8.48
N GLU A 92 6.39 22.17 -9.18
CA GLU A 92 5.47 21.06 -9.44
C GLU A 92 5.72 19.88 -8.49
N ILE A 93 4.66 19.14 -8.19
CA ILE A 93 4.75 17.89 -7.44
C ILE A 93 5.13 16.77 -8.41
N PRO A 94 6.24 16.04 -8.18
CA PRO A 94 6.57 14.90 -9.02
C PRO A 94 5.44 13.88 -9.09
N PRO A 95 5.21 13.25 -10.26
CA PRO A 95 4.09 12.31 -10.45
C PRO A 95 4.20 11.07 -9.56
N SER A 96 5.41 10.77 -9.05
CA SER A 96 5.69 9.65 -8.18
C SER A 96 6.78 10.02 -7.17
N THR A 97 6.68 9.49 -5.96
CA THR A 97 7.78 9.52 -4.96
C THR A 97 8.92 8.58 -5.33
N GLY A 98 8.73 7.72 -6.34
CA GLY A 98 9.45 6.47 -6.48
C GLY A 98 9.03 5.46 -5.41
N PRO A 99 9.37 4.17 -5.59
CA PRO A 99 9.04 3.13 -4.64
C PRO A 99 10.00 3.12 -3.45
N PHE A 100 9.47 2.95 -2.23
CA PHE A 100 10.19 2.23 -1.20
C PHE A 100 10.02 0.73 -1.46
N ASN A 101 11.09 -0.05 -1.51
CA ASN A 101 11.03 -1.51 -1.76
C ASN A 101 11.66 -2.29 -0.61
N ALA A 102 11.03 -3.40 -0.24
CA ALA A 102 11.60 -4.41 0.64
C ALA A 102 11.36 -5.81 0.06
N ARG A 103 12.38 -6.69 0.18
CA ARG A 103 12.27 -8.09 -0.21
C ARG A 103 11.66 -8.91 0.91
N PHE A 104 10.87 -9.91 0.52
CA PHE A 104 10.48 -10.93 1.48
C PHE A 104 11.66 -11.85 1.79
N GLN A 105 11.71 -12.34 3.02
CA GLN A 105 12.76 -13.28 3.46
C GLN A 105 12.75 -14.56 2.61
N THR A 106 11.55 -15.00 2.23
CA THR A 106 11.32 -16.11 1.31
C THR A 106 10.16 -15.79 0.38
N SER A 107 10.20 -16.27 -0.86
CA SER A 107 9.02 -16.22 -1.74
C SER A 107 7.85 -16.96 -1.11
N MET A 108 6.63 -16.44 -1.30
CA MET A 108 5.42 -17.04 -0.73
C MET A 108 4.21 -16.81 -1.63
N LYS A 109 3.14 -17.57 -1.41
CA LYS A 109 1.86 -17.33 -2.09
C LYS A 109 1.19 -16.07 -1.55
N VAL A 110 0.66 -15.24 -2.45
CA VAL A 110 0.07 -13.94 -2.11
C VAL A 110 -1.14 -14.09 -1.18
N TRP A 111 -1.90 -15.19 -1.28
CA TRP A 111 -3.02 -15.44 -0.37
C TRP A 111 -2.62 -15.43 1.10
N LYS A 112 -1.39 -15.84 1.46
CA LYS A 112 -0.93 -15.81 2.87
C LYS A 112 -0.85 -14.37 3.41
N ILE A 113 -0.48 -13.44 2.54
CA ILE A 113 -0.42 -12.02 2.88
C ILE A 113 -1.85 -11.47 3.00
N CYS A 114 -2.74 -11.81 2.05
CA CYS A 114 -4.14 -11.41 2.13
C CYS A 114 -4.84 -11.96 3.37
N ASP A 115 -4.58 -13.22 3.75
CA ASP A 115 -5.11 -13.85 4.97
C ASP A 115 -4.68 -13.09 6.23
N VAL A 116 -3.39 -12.80 6.37
CA VAL A 116 -2.91 -12.00 7.50
C VAL A 116 -3.55 -10.60 7.51
N LEU A 117 -3.54 -9.89 6.38
CA LEU A 117 -3.96 -8.50 6.35
C LEU A 117 -5.48 -8.33 6.47
N PHE A 118 -6.28 -9.12 5.78
CA PHE A 118 -7.73 -8.89 5.64
C PHE A 118 -8.58 -9.84 6.46
N ASP A 119 -8.15 -11.09 6.65
CA ASP A 119 -8.86 -12.06 7.48
C ASP A 119 -8.51 -11.87 8.97
N ASN A 120 -7.22 -11.83 9.30
CA ASN A 120 -6.76 -11.78 10.70
C ASN A 120 -6.70 -10.36 11.26
N LEU A 121 -6.01 -9.43 10.59
CA LEU A 121 -5.78 -8.07 11.07
C LEU A 121 -6.83 -7.05 10.61
N LYS A 122 -7.74 -7.46 9.70
CA LYS A 122 -8.85 -6.65 9.18
C LYS A 122 -8.41 -5.26 8.72
N ARG A 123 -7.32 -5.15 7.96
CA ARG A 123 -6.75 -3.87 7.50
C ARG A 123 -7.63 -3.12 6.50
N ASP A 124 -8.71 -3.74 6.04
CA ASP A 124 -9.81 -3.08 5.35
C ASP A 124 -10.68 -2.20 6.27
N ARG A 125 -10.63 -2.42 7.59
CA ARG A 125 -11.34 -1.63 8.60
C ARG A 125 -10.52 -0.43 9.06
N TYR A 126 -10.39 0.52 8.15
CA TYR A 126 -9.69 1.78 8.40
C TYR A 126 -10.64 2.96 8.19
N ARG A 127 -10.47 4.01 8.98
CA ARG A 127 -11.14 5.30 8.82
C ARG A 127 -10.08 6.37 8.64
N PHE A 128 -10.16 7.10 7.54
CA PHE A 128 -9.29 8.24 7.24
C PHE A 128 -9.55 9.40 8.20
N ASN A 129 -8.56 10.27 8.34
CA ASN A 129 -8.74 11.54 9.03
C ASN A 129 -8.98 12.64 7.98
N SER A 130 -10.24 12.99 7.76
CA SER A 130 -10.63 13.99 6.75
C SER A 130 -10.08 13.65 5.36
N GLY A 131 -10.24 12.39 4.93
CA GLY A 131 -9.72 11.86 3.66
C GLY A 131 -8.22 11.56 3.63
N MET A 132 -7.47 11.86 4.71
CA MET A 132 -6.01 11.68 4.77
C MET A 132 -5.60 10.47 5.62
N GLY A 133 -4.42 9.93 5.30
CA GLY A 133 -3.80 8.84 6.08
C GLY A 133 -3.47 7.57 5.29
N CYS A 134 -3.56 7.57 3.96
CA CYS A 134 -3.16 6.41 3.15
C CYS A 134 -1.69 6.00 3.38
N ARG A 135 -0.78 6.95 3.61
CA ARG A 135 0.62 6.64 3.94
C ARG A 135 0.78 5.98 5.30
N HIS A 136 -0.01 6.37 6.30
CA HIS A 136 -0.05 5.71 7.61
C HIS A 136 -0.59 4.29 7.49
N TRP A 137 -1.65 4.10 6.70
CA TRP A 137 -2.17 2.77 6.38
C TRP A 137 -1.09 1.88 5.73
N CYS A 138 -0.39 2.37 4.70
CA CYS A 138 0.72 1.63 4.05
C CYS A 138 1.84 1.29 5.03
N ALA A 139 2.23 2.23 5.90
CA ALA A 139 3.23 2.00 6.93
C ALA A 139 2.81 0.90 7.91
N THR A 140 1.53 0.86 8.27
CA THR A 140 0.96 -0.16 9.15
C THR A 140 1.02 -1.54 8.50
N ILE A 141 0.64 -1.65 7.21
CA ILE A 141 0.80 -2.90 6.45
C ILE A 141 2.25 -3.38 6.49
N LEU A 142 3.23 -2.50 6.21
CA LEU A 142 4.64 -2.88 6.24
C LEU A 142 5.08 -3.37 7.63
N SER A 143 4.65 -2.67 8.69
CA SER A 143 4.92 -3.06 10.08
C SER A 143 4.30 -4.42 10.41
N ASP A 144 3.09 -4.71 9.94
CA ASP A 144 2.46 -6.01 10.14
C ASP A 144 3.24 -7.13 9.47
N LEU A 145 3.66 -6.92 8.21
CA LEU A 145 4.46 -7.91 7.48
C LEU A 145 5.83 -8.12 8.16
N GLU A 146 6.41 -7.09 8.75
CA GLU A 146 7.64 -7.20 9.54
C GLU A 146 7.43 -8.00 10.83
N VAL A 147 6.38 -7.70 11.59
CA VAL A 147 6.01 -8.42 12.83
C VAL A 147 5.72 -9.90 12.56
N HIS A 148 5.12 -10.22 11.40
CA HIS A 148 4.89 -11.60 10.96
C HIS A 148 6.13 -12.26 10.32
N GLY A 149 7.27 -11.56 10.26
CA GLY A 149 8.53 -12.09 9.76
C GLY A 149 8.62 -12.24 8.25
N TYR A 150 7.71 -11.63 7.48
CA TYR A 150 7.73 -11.71 6.02
C TYR A 150 8.82 -10.84 5.41
N VAL A 151 9.11 -9.68 6.00
CA VAL A 151 10.28 -8.84 5.68
C VAL A 151 11.30 -8.89 6.81
N SER A 152 12.52 -8.41 6.56
CA SER A 152 13.57 -8.36 7.58
C SER A 152 13.23 -7.39 8.72
N SER A 153 13.71 -7.67 9.93
CA SER A 153 13.66 -6.71 11.02
C SER A 153 14.46 -5.43 10.66
N GLY A 154 13.97 -4.27 11.08
CA GLY A 154 14.42 -2.94 10.69
C GLY A 154 13.74 -2.36 9.44
N THR A 155 12.86 -3.11 8.76
CA THR A 155 12.26 -2.64 7.49
C THR A 155 11.35 -1.43 7.68
N THR A 156 10.54 -1.38 8.74
CA THR A 156 9.69 -0.23 9.05
C THR A 156 10.53 1.01 9.37
N MET A 157 11.65 0.84 10.11
CA MET A 157 12.58 1.94 10.40
C MET A 157 13.27 2.46 9.12
N ASN A 158 13.59 1.56 8.18
CA ASN A 158 14.13 1.95 6.88
C ASN A 158 13.08 2.74 6.06
N PHE A 159 11.80 2.38 6.16
CA PHE A 159 10.73 3.15 5.51
C PHE A 159 10.60 4.56 6.11
N GLU A 160 10.66 4.69 7.43
CA GLU A 160 10.68 6.02 8.09
C GLU A 160 11.89 6.86 7.66
N SER A 161 13.05 6.22 7.50
CA SER A 161 14.26 6.89 7.01
C SER A 161 14.08 7.35 5.56
N TRP A 162 13.48 6.52 4.70
CA TRP A 162 13.12 6.88 3.33
C TRP A 162 12.12 8.05 3.28
N GLU A 163 11.13 8.09 4.18
CA GLU A 163 10.20 9.22 4.25
C GLU A 163 10.89 10.53 4.64
N ARG A 164 11.90 10.48 5.53
CA ARG A 164 12.69 11.67 5.87
C ARG A 164 13.51 12.15 4.67
N VAL A 165 14.07 11.23 3.89
CA VAL A 165 14.75 11.59 2.62
C VAL A 165 13.76 12.26 1.67
N LYS A 166 12.57 11.68 1.47
CA LYS A 166 11.54 12.26 0.60
C LYS A 166 11.02 13.61 1.09
N TYR A 167 10.90 13.80 2.40
CA TYR A 167 10.58 15.10 2.99
C TYR A 167 11.64 16.17 2.62
N MET A 168 12.93 15.82 2.69
CA MET A 168 14.02 16.75 2.34
C MET A 168 14.08 17.03 0.83
N GLU A 169 13.79 16.02 -0.01
CA GLU A 169 13.78 16.15 -1.47
C GLU A 169 12.59 16.97 -1.98
N LEU A 170 11.40 16.74 -1.43
CA LEU A 170 10.13 17.27 -1.96
C LEU A 170 9.61 18.49 -1.20
N GLY A 171 10.12 18.71 0.02
CA GLY A 171 9.72 19.80 0.89
C GLY A 171 8.40 19.57 1.63
N ALA A 172 8.25 20.31 2.73
CA ALA A 172 7.15 20.13 3.69
C ALA A 172 5.75 20.41 3.12
N ALA A 173 5.65 21.25 2.09
CA ALA A 173 4.39 21.60 1.45
C ALA A 173 3.79 20.44 0.62
N VAL A 174 4.64 19.52 0.18
CA VAL A 174 4.29 18.43 -0.73
C VAL A 174 4.31 17.09 -0.02
N PHE A 175 5.32 16.86 0.82
CA PHE A 175 5.49 15.65 1.60
C PHE A 175 5.63 16.03 3.07
N PHE A 176 4.53 15.99 3.82
CA PHE A 176 4.52 16.41 5.22
C PHE A 176 4.95 15.28 6.17
N LEU A 177 5.55 15.63 7.31
CA LEU A 177 5.85 14.76 8.44
C LEU A 177 5.39 15.45 9.75
N PRO A 178 4.89 14.70 10.76
CA PRO A 178 4.66 13.25 10.77
C PRO A 178 3.52 12.82 9.83
N ARG A 179 3.33 11.50 9.64
CA ARG A 179 2.20 10.96 8.89
C ARG A 179 0.89 11.42 9.56
N ILE A 180 -0.09 11.85 8.76
CA ILE A 180 -1.46 11.97 9.25
C ILE A 180 -1.98 10.55 9.48
N GLN A 181 -2.51 10.33 10.67
CA GLN A 181 -3.06 9.04 11.10
C GLN A 181 -4.57 9.07 10.96
N GLY A 182 -5.12 7.96 10.49
CA GLY A 182 -6.51 7.57 10.67
C GLY A 182 -6.58 6.41 11.66
N ASP A 183 -7.78 5.87 11.86
CA ASP A 183 -8.06 4.90 12.91
C ASP A 183 -8.47 3.54 12.34
N PHE A 184 -7.92 2.47 12.89
CA PHE A 184 -8.43 1.12 12.65
C PHE A 184 -9.59 0.82 13.61
N TYR A 185 -10.59 0.08 13.13
CA TYR A 185 -11.76 -0.30 13.93
C TYR A 185 -12.05 -1.79 13.82
N ASP A 186 -12.78 -2.30 14.81
CA ASP A 186 -13.01 -3.74 14.98
C ASP A 186 -14.06 -4.37 14.07
#